data_AF-A0A4D6FG08-F1
#
_entry.id   AF-A0A4D6FG08-F1
#
_cell.length_a   1.000
_cell.length_b   1.000
_cell.length_c   1.000
_cell.angle_alpha   90.00
_cell.angle_beta   90.00
_cell.angle_gamma   90.00
#
_symmetry.space_group_name_H-M   'P 1'
#
loop_
_entity.id
_entity.type
_entity.pdbx_description
1 polymer ?
#
loop_
_entity_poly.entity_id
_entity_poly.type
_entity_poly.pdbx_seq_one_letter_code
_entity_poly.pdbx_strand_id
1 'polypeptide(L)'
;NGFIVLEIQGEAQFNDAEIRQWLSNRFWRDPFTGLLVSPNSNRNAANSGDLADVRKFFKLTSDGTQMTIEHTIDNNGKRLRLALASDVQATAIADAEVELKLNLANQAFKLTSGSQGTVALTAGALWNASYTAD
;
A
#
# COMPACT_ATOMS: atom_id res chain seq x y z
N ASN A 1 -12.53 1.25 -10.27
CA ASN A 1 -11.64 1.45 -9.10
C ASN A 1 -10.59 0.39 -9.09
N GLY A 2 -9.32 0.76 -9.04
CA GLY A 2 -8.22 -0.20 -8.94
C GLY A 2 -7.56 -0.23 -7.58
N PHE A 3 -6.71 -1.24 -7.40
CA PHE A 3 -6.02 -1.53 -6.17
C PHE A 3 -4.60 -2.03 -6.45
N ILE A 4 -3.68 -1.73 -5.55
CA ILE A 4 -2.49 -2.57 -5.37
C ILE A 4 -2.85 -3.68 -4.40
N VAL A 5 -2.46 -4.91 -4.71
CA VAL A 5 -2.75 -6.09 -3.91
C VAL A 5 -1.45 -6.71 -3.44
N LEU A 6 -1.38 -6.96 -2.13
CA LEU A 6 -0.38 -7.83 -1.52
C LEU A 6 -1.09 -9.05 -0.98
N GLU A 7 -0.60 -10.24 -1.32
CA GLU A 7 -1.19 -11.49 -0.86
C GLU A 7 -0.14 -12.41 -0.24
N ILE A 8 -0.42 -12.82 0.99
CA ILE A 8 0.38 -13.75 1.78
C ILE A 8 -0.04 -15.17 1.45
N GLN A 9 0.93 -15.97 1.04
CA GLN A 9 0.82 -17.42 0.90
C GLN A 9 1.41 -18.12 2.12
N GLY A 10 0.88 -19.28 2.46
CA GLY A 10 1.31 -20.05 3.64
C GLY A 10 0.66 -19.58 4.93
N GLU A 11 1.28 -19.85 6.08
CA GLU A 11 0.64 -19.82 7.40
C GLU A 11 0.78 -18.49 8.15
N ALA A 12 0.69 -17.37 7.44
CA ALA A 12 0.70 -16.03 8.04
C ALA A 12 -0.53 -15.21 7.65
N GLN A 13 -0.82 -14.15 8.40
CA GLN A 13 -1.88 -13.19 8.10
C GLN A 13 -1.36 -11.78 8.31
N PHE A 14 -1.95 -10.82 7.62
CA PHE A 14 -1.75 -9.41 7.93
C PHE A 14 -2.25 -9.11 9.35
N ASN A 15 -1.53 -8.22 10.03
CA ASN A 15 -1.96 -7.63 11.28
C ASN A 15 -2.60 -6.27 10.99
N ASP A 16 -3.92 -6.17 11.15
CA ASP A 16 -4.70 -4.99 10.77
C ASP A 16 -4.20 -3.70 11.44
N ALA A 17 -3.95 -3.74 12.75
CA ALA A 17 -3.49 -2.58 13.50
C ALA A 17 -2.12 -2.08 13.02
N GLU A 18 -1.19 -3.00 12.76
CA GLU A 18 0.17 -2.66 12.33
C GLU A 18 0.22 -2.23 10.87
N ILE A 19 -0.60 -2.84 10.00
CA ILE A 19 -0.78 -2.39 8.62
C ILE A 19 -1.35 -0.98 8.58
N ARG A 20 -2.38 -0.69 9.39
CA ARG A 20 -2.92 0.66 9.51
C ARG A 20 -1.85 1.65 9.95
N GLN A 21 -1.04 1.33 10.95
CA GLN A 21 0.05 2.21 11.40
C GLN A 21 1.10 2.43 10.31
N TRP A 22 1.54 1.37 9.64
CA TRP A 22 2.52 1.43 8.56
C TRP A 22 2.06 2.27 7.37
N LEU A 23 0.77 2.20 7.04
CA LEU A 23 0.13 2.93 5.93
C LEU A 23 -0.41 4.31 6.32
N SER A 24 -0.11 4.78 7.54
CA SER A 24 -0.47 6.11 8.01
C SER A 24 0.75 7.02 8.06
N ASN A 25 0.53 8.32 7.87
CA ASN A 25 1.51 9.30 8.27
C ASN A 25 1.36 9.62 9.77
N ARG A 26 2.34 10.33 10.35
CA ARG A 26 2.30 10.67 11.78
C ARG A 26 1.28 11.75 12.12
N PHE A 27 1.12 12.76 11.25
CA PHE A 27 0.23 13.91 11.43
C PHE A 27 -0.26 14.48 10.08
N TRP A 28 -1.25 15.37 10.08
CA TRP A 28 -2.00 15.91 8.92
C TRP A 28 -1.18 16.40 7.69
N ARG A 29 0.13 16.59 7.80
CA ARG A 29 1.01 16.96 6.68
C ARG A 29 2.35 16.25 6.67
N ASP A 30 2.56 15.33 7.60
CA ASP A 30 3.80 14.58 7.65
C ASP A 30 3.86 13.63 6.44
N PRO A 31 5.05 13.40 5.89
CA PRO A 31 5.22 12.42 4.84
C PRO A 31 4.83 11.02 5.31
N PHE A 32 4.31 10.21 4.39
CA PHE A 32 4.23 8.77 4.55
C PHE A 32 5.63 8.19 4.48
N THR A 33 5.95 7.26 5.38
CA THR A 33 7.24 6.56 5.39
C THR A 33 7.12 5.11 4.94
N GLY A 34 5.95 4.49 5.13
CA GLY A 34 5.70 3.10 4.73
C GLY A 34 5.45 2.89 3.24
N LEU A 35 5.07 3.95 2.52
CA LEU A 35 4.79 3.92 1.08
C LEU A 35 5.29 5.22 0.45
N LEU A 36 6.09 5.08 -0.62
CA LEU A 36 6.55 6.20 -1.45
C LEU A 36 6.02 6.04 -2.88
N VAL A 37 5.88 7.14 -3.59
CA VAL A 37 5.42 7.16 -5.00
C VAL A 37 6.30 8.07 -5.85
N SER A 38 6.37 7.84 -7.15
CA SER A 38 7.08 8.76 -8.04
C SER A 38 6.44 10.17 -8.00
N PRO A 39 7.23 11.23 -7.80
CA PRO A 39 6.72 12.59 -7.84
C PRO A 39 6.34 12.97 -9.28
N ASN A 40 5.16 13.56 -9.44
CA ASN A 40 4.55 13.84 -10.75
C ASN A 40 5.37 14.82 -11.62
N SER A 41 6.24 15.63 -11.02
CA SER A 41 6.93 16.74 -11.70
C SER A 41 8.30 16.41 -12.29
N ASN A 42 8.88 15.24 -12.00
CA ASN A 42 10.22 14.89 -12.50
C ASN A 42 10.45 13.38 -12.50
N ARG A 43 10.56 12.78 -13.69
CA ARG A 43 10.81 11.34 -13.89
C ARG A 43 12.09 10.83 -13.21
N ASN A 44 13.04 11.71 -12.94
CA ASN A 44 14.33 11.36 -12.32
C ASN A 44 14.41 11.72 -10.83
N ALA A 45 13.32 12.21 -10.23
CA ALA A 45 13.31 12.51 -8.82
C ALA A 45 13.07 11.24 -8.00
N ALA A 46 13.66 11.18 -6.81
CA ALA A 46 13.45 10.08 -5.88
C ALA A 46 11.97 9.94 -5.50
N ASN A 47 11.55 8.70 -5.23
CA ASN A 47 10.20 8.44 -4.74
C ASN A 47 9.92 9.24 -3.45
N SER A 48 8.71 9.79 -3.39
CA SER A 48 8.27 10.76 -2.40
C SER A 48 7.15 10.18 -1.53
N GLY A 49 7.23 10.46 -0.24
CA GLY A 49 6.17 10.17 0.74
C GLY A 49 5.27 11.39 0.98
N ASP A 50 5.51 12.50 0.31
CA ASP A 50 4.76 13.74 0.56
C ASP A 50 3.28 13.52 0.30
N LEU A 51 2.44 14.03 1.20
CA LEU A 51 0.98 13.91 1.13
C LEU A 51 0.43 14.34 -0.23
N ALA A 52 1.01 15.41 -0.82
CA ALA A 52 0.59 15.93 -2.11
C ALA A 52 0.87 14.98 -3.28
N ASP A 53 1.89 14.13 -3.18
CA ASP A 53 2.21 13.13 -4.20
C ASP A 53 1.44 11.84 -3.93
N VAL A 54 1.44 11.33 -2.70
CA VAL A 54 0.74 10.09 -2.34
C VAL A 54 -0.76 10.18 -2.65
N ARG A 55 -1.40 11.33 -2.40
CA ARG A 55 -2.85 11.52 -2.69
C ARG A 55 -3.20 11.47 -4.19
N LYS A 56 -2.22 11.59 -5.09
CA LYS A 56 -2.45 11.44 -6.55
C LYS A 56 -2.61 9.97 -6.94
N PHE A 57 -1.99 9.08 -6.18
CA PHE A 57 -1.98 7.64 -6.43
C PHE A 57 -3.05 6.90 -5.64
N PHE A 58 -3.25 7.28 -4.38
CA PHE A 58 -4.09 6.54 -3.44
C PHE A 58 -5.22 7.37 -2.89
N LYS A 59 -6.32 6.68 -2.57
CA LYS A 59 -7.35 7.24 -1.70
C LYS A 59 -6.82 7.30 -0.27
N LEU A 60 -7.13 8.40 0.42
CA LEU A 60 -6.72 8.61 1.79
C LEU A 60 -7.95 8.86 2.66
N THR A 61 -7.96 8.28 3.85
CA THR A 61 -8.91 8.59 4.92
C THR A 61 -8.22 9.43 5.99
N SER A 62 -8.95 10.38 6.55
CA SER A 62 -8.47 11.20 7.67
C SER A 62 -9.23 10.86 8.94
N ASP A 63 -8.56 10.79 10.08
CA ASP A 63 -9.21 10.74 11.40
C ASP A 63 -9.19 12.11 12.13
N GLY A 64 -8.78 13.18 11.42
CA GLY A 64 -8.59 14.51 11.99
C GLY A 64 -7.20 14.77 12.57
N THR A 65 -6.40 13.73 12.78
CA THR A 65 -5.02 13.83 13.30
C THR A 65 -3.98 13.36 12.30
N GLN A 66 -4.27 12.26 11.60
CA GLN A 66 -3.42 11.64 10.60
C GLN A 66 -4.20 11.29 9.33
N MET A 67 -3.45 11.05 8.27
CA MET A 67 -3.92 10.51 7.01
C MET A 67 -3.48 9.05 6.91
N THR A 68 -4.40 8.20 6.47
CA THR A 68 -4.16 6.77 6.26
C THR A 68 -4.49 6.43 4.81
N ILE A 69 -3.64 5.67 4.15
CA ILE A 69 -3.95 5.11 2.83
C ILE A 69 -5.14 4.14 2.99
N GLU A 70 -6.21 4.39 2.26
CA GLU A 70 -7.41 3.55 2.33
C GLU A 70 -7.04 2.13 1.90
N HIS A 71 -7.28 1.18 2.80
CA HIS A 71 -6.95 -0.21 2.58
C HIS A 71 -8.02 -1.14 3.15
N THR A 72 -8.02 -2.37 2.66
CA THR A 72 -8.82 -3.46 3.23
C THR A 72 -7.95 -4.69 3.36
N ILE A 73 -8.13 -5.42 4.46
CA ILE A 73 -7.61 -6.77 4.62
C ILE A 73 -8.80 -7.72 4.47
N ASP A 74 -8.73 -8.62 3.49
CA ASP A 74 -9.74 -9.63 3.22
C ASP A 74 -9.09 -11.00 2.99
N ASN A 75 -9.85 -11.95 2.43
CA ASN A 75 -9.41 -13.33 2.20
C ASN A 75 -8.83 -13.96 3.49
N ASN A 76 -9.58 -13.88 4.60
CA ASN A 76 -9.16 -14.41 5.90
C ASN A 76 -7.81 -13.87 6.39
N GLY A 77 -7.54 -12.58 6.16
CA GLY A 77 -6.29 -11.93 6.58
C GLY A 77 -5.13 -12.17 5.62
N LYS A 78 -5.33 -12.83 4.48
CA LYS A 78 -4.26 -13.16 3.53
C LYS A 78 -4.03 -12.08 2.49
N ARG A 79 -5.01 -11.22 2.22
CA ARG A 79 -4.92 -10.26 1.12
C ARG A 79 -5.15 -8.84 1.63
N LEU A 80 -4.17 -7.98 1.37
CA LEU A 80 -4.21 -6.54 1.60
C LEU A 80 -4.44 -5.84 0.27
N ARG A 81 -5.44 -4.98 0.20
CA ARG A 81 -5.75 -4.16 -0.98
C ARG A 81 -5.64 -2.69 -0.63
N LEU A 82 -4.76 -1.97 -1.33
CA LEU A 82 -4.56 -0.53 -1.21
C LEU A 82 -5.37 0.16 -2.31
N ALA A 83 -6.29 1.04 -1.96
CA ALA A 83 -7.21 1.65 -2.92
C ALA A 83 -6.53 2.78 -3.70
N LEU A 84 -6.54 2.67 -5.03
CA LEU A 84 -6.04 3.73 -5.91
C LEU A 84 -7.03 4.89 -5.99
N ALA A 85 -6.49 6.10 -6.14
CA ALA A 85 -7.26 7.31 -6.41
C ALA A 85 -8.07 7.13 -7.71
N SER A 86 -9.27 7.72 -7.77
CA SER A 86 -10.16 7.55 -8.92
C SER A 86 -9.58 8.15 -10.21
N ASP A 87 -8.73 9.16 -10.09
CA ASP A 87 -8.10 9.92 -11.15
C ASP A 87 -6.64 9.52 -11.39
N VAL A 88 -6.16 8.42 -10.80
CA VAL A 88 -4.74 7.99 -10.89
C VAL A 88 -4.23 7.89 -12.33
N GLN A 89 -5.08 7.53 -13.30
CA GLN A 89 -4.69 7.44 -14.72
C GLN A 89 -4.39 8.80 -15.34
N ALA A 90 -5.07 9.86 -14.88
CA ALA A 90 -4.86 11.21 -15.37
C ALA A 90 -3.73 11.92 -14.62
N THR A 91 -3.39 11.46 -13.42
CA THR A 91 -2.43 12.13 -12.52
C THR A 91 -1.09 11.43 -12.45
N ALA A 92 -1.00 10.12 -12.71
CA ALA A 92 0.25 9.40 -12.76
C ALA A 92 0.99 9.63 -14.08
N ILE A 93 2.30 9.83 -13.99
CA ILE A 93 3.17 9.88 -15.17
C ILE A 93 3.39 8.49 -15.76
N ALA A 94 3.81 8.44 -17.03
CA ALA A 94 4.28 7.19 -17.63
C ALA A 94 5.48 6.63 -16.85
N ASP A 95 5.44 5.33 -16.56
CA ASP A 95 6.41 4.59 -15.74
C ASP A 95 6.44 5.05 -14.26
N ALA A 96 5.31 5.52 -13.74
CA ALA A 96 5.21 5.84 -12.33
C ALA A 96 5.39 4.60 -11.45
N GLU A 97 6.17 4.76 -10.39
CA GLU A 97 6.50 3.70 -9.43
C GLU A 97 5.77 3.91 -8.11
N VAL A 98 5.45 2.81 -7.47
CA VAL A 98 5.05 2.75 -6.07
C VAL A 98 6.05 1.87 -5.34
N GLU A 99 6.66 2.43 -4.30
CA GLU A 99 7.61 1.72 -3.46
C GLU A 99 6.99 1.42 -2.10
N LEU A 100 6.83 0.14 -1.80
CA LEU A 100 6.37 -0.34 -0.50
C LEU A 100 7.58 -0.60 0.41
N LYS A 101 7.73 0.19 1.47
CA LYS A 101 8.83 0.06 2.44
C LYS A 101 8.53 -1.04 3.47
N LEU A 102 8.52 -2.29 3.00
CA LEU A 102 8.25 -3.47 3.84
C LEU A 102 9.23 -3.62 5.02
N ASN A 103 10.46 -3.11 4.86
CA ASN A 103 11.46 -3.09 5.93
C ASN A 103 11.06 -2.16 7.11
N LEU A 104 10.08 -1.28 6.93
CA LEU A 104 9.51 -0.42 7.96
C LEU A 104 8.15 -0.92 8.48
N ALA A 105 7.63 -2.02 7.91
CA ALA A 105 6.35 -2.61 8.27
C ALA A 105 6.50 -3.50 9.52
N ASN A 106 6.70 -2.86 10.68
CA ASN A 106 6.94 -3.56 11.95
C ASN A 106 5.75 -4.43 12.32
N GLN A 107 5.96 -5.74 12.51
CA GLN A 107 4.90 -6.71 12.89
C GLN A 107 3.65 -6.68 11.99
N ALA A 108 3.81 -6.24 10.74
CA ALA A 108 2.74 -6.16 9.74
C ALA A 108 2.12 -7.53 9.39
N PHE A 109 2.81 -8.61 9.74
CA PHE A 109 2.36 -9.98 9.56
C PHE A 109 2.47 -10.74 10.89
N LYS A 110 1.46 -11.57 11.18
CA LYS A 110 1.46 -12.52 12.28
C LYS A 110 1.54 -13.94 11.73
N LEU A 111 2.42 -14.75 12.31
CA LEU A 111 2.47 -16.20 12.02
C LEU A 111 1.33 -16.90 12.77
N THR A 112 0.77 -17.92 12.14
CA THR A 112 -0.15 -18.83 12.81
C THR A 112 0.66 -19.69 13.78
N SER A 113 0.33 -19.59 15.07
CA SER A 113 1.06 -20.29 16.13
C SER A 113 1.11 -21.80 15.85
N GLY A 114 2.28 -22.40 16.05
CA GLY A 114 2.52 -23.83 15.78
C GLY A 114 2.82 -24.18 14.32
N SER A 115 2.83 -23.22 13.40
CA SER A 115 3.24 -23.47 12.01
C SER A 115 4.75 -23.38 11.81
N GLN A 116 5.30 -24.29 10.99
CA GLN A 116 6.69 -24.31 10.52
C GLN A 116 6.80 -24.10 9.00
N GLY A 117 5.72 -23.65 8.36
CA GLY A 117 5.66 -23.48 6.90
C GLY A 117 6.36 -22.23 6.39
N THR A 118 6.75 -22.27 5.11
CA THR A 118 7.23 -21.09 4.39
C THR A 118 6.10 -20.06 4.23
N VAL A 119 6.44 -18.79 4.44
CA VAL A 119 5.57 -17.65 4.13
C VAL A 119 6.11 -16.97 2.88
N ALA A 120 5.24 -16.75 1.91
CA ALA A 120 5.57 -16.02 0.68
C ALA A 120 4.67 -14.79 0.56
N LEU A 121 5.19 -13.71 -0.02
CA LEU A 121 4.42 -12.53 -0.37
C LEU A 121 4.38 -12.38 -1.87
N THR A 122 3.20 -12.20 -2.41
CA THR A 122 2.97 -11.84 -3.81
C THR A 122 2.42 -10.43 -3.88
N ALA A 123 2.81 -9.68 -4.91
CA ALA A 123 2.35 -8.32 -5.14
C ALA A 123 1.82 -8.20 -6.58
N GLY A 124 0.74 -7.45 -6.77
CA GLY A 124 0.17 -7.18 -8.08
C GLY A 124 -0.68 -5.92 -8.07
N ALA A 125 -1.10 -5.47 -9.25
CA ALA A 125 -2.03 -4.36 -9.39
C ALA A 125 -3.27 -4.84 -10.16
N LEU A 126 -4.45 -4.38 -9.74
CA LEU A 126 -5.71 -4.66 -10.39
C LEU A 126 -6.36 -3.33 -10.73
N TRP A 127 -6.59 -3.08 -12.03
CA TRP A 127 -7.38 -1.94 -12.48
C TRP A 127 -8.57 -2.43 -13.31
N ASN A 128 -9.76 -1.96 -12.97
CA ASN A 128 -10.97 -2.13 -13.80
C ASN A 128 -11.30 -3.57 -14.24
N ALA A 129 -11.04 -4.57 -13.36
CA ALA A 129 -11.34 -5.99 -13.57
C ALA A 129 -11.03 -6.53 -14.98
N SER A 130 -9.77 -6.45 -15.41
CA SER A 130 -9.18 -7.50 -16.27
C SER A 130 -7.86 -7.94 -15.65
N TYR A 131 -7.77 -9.23 -15.33
CA TYR A 131 -6.57 -9.88 -14.79
C TYR A 131 -5.52 -9.96 -15.89
N THR A 132 -4.54 -9.07 -15.89
CA THR A 132 -3.27 -9.31 -16.57
C THR A 132 -2.29 -9.71 -15.48
N ALA A 133 -2.23 -11.01 -15.19
CA ALA A 133 -0.99 -11.57 -14.67
C ALA A 133 0.03 -11.46 -15.80
N ASP A 134 1.11 -10.70 -15.54
CA ASP A 134 2.36 -10.85 -16.29
C ASP A 134 3.11 -12.05 -15.71
#